data_AF-A0AA86MYD7-F1
#
_entry.id   AF-A0AA86MYD7-F1
#
_cell.length_a   1.000
_cell.length_b   1.000
_cell.length_c   1.000
_cell.angle_alpha   90.00
_cell.angle_beta   90.00
_cell.angle_gamma   90.00
#
_symmetry.space_group_name_H-M   'P 1'
#
loop_
_entity.id
_entity.type
_entity.pdbx_description
1 polymer ?
#
loop_
_entity_poly.entity_id
_entity_poly.type
_entity_poly.pdbx_seq_one_letter_code
_entity_poly.pdbx_strand_id
1 'polypeptide(L)'
;MSDPQTAQPCSLPLRSYGYVLLVLLILFSGRVLAQLIQAWVPVRFLPPFDAWHSGVLPYPALVLIQLIIIGLCLGAVWKVLAGSVVLSPRKGRILLALGLVYFGVMALRLAVGVFLAPDHFWFGARLPTLFHLVLAAFVLLYGRLHSACRRERTERSREGVL
;
A
#
# COMPACT_ATOMS: atom_id res chain seq x y z
N MET A 1 20.60 -29.69 -26.94
CA MET A 1 19.20 -29.26 -27.09
C MET A 1 18.72 -28.92 -25.69
N SER A 2 18.97 -27.67 -25.27
CA SER A 2 18.86 -27.25 -23.88
C SER A 2 17.39 -26.99 -23.55
N ASP A 3 16.85 -27.79 -22.64
CA ASP A 3 15.53 -27.58 -22.06
C ASP A 3 15.40 -26.13 -21.57
N PRO A 4 14.35 -25.39 -21.98
CA PRO A 4 14.06 -24.14 -21.32
C PRO A 4 13.66 -24.51 -19.89
N GLN A 5 14.56 -24.27 -18.93
CA GLN A 5 14.22 -24.24 -17.51
C GLN A 5 13.01 -23.33 -17.36
N THR A 6 11.85 -23.96 -17.31
CA THR A 6 10.57 -23.35 -17.00
C THR A 6 10.79 -22.68 -15.66
N ALA A 7 10.73 -21.35 -15.64
CA ALA A 7 10.80 -20.60 -14.41
C ALA A 7 9.64 -21.07 -13.54
N GLN A 8 9.91 -22.02 -12.63
CA GLN A 8 8.87 -22.56 -11.79
C GLN A 8 8.27 -21.41 -10.98
N PRO A 9 6.93 -21.25 -11.00
CA PRO A 9 6.28 -20.16 -10.30
C PRO A 9 6.57 -20.31 -8.81
N CYS A 10 6.79 -19.16 -8.16
CA CYS A 10 6.92 -19.05 -6.72
C CYS A 10 5.81 -19.84 -6.01
N SER A 11 6.17 -20.63 -4.99
CA SER A 11 5.22 -21.52 -4.29
C SER A 11 4.16 -20.76 -3.46
N LEU A 12 4.31 -19.44 -3.35
CA LEU A 12 3.36 -18.57 -2.67
C LEU A 12 2.00 -18.55 -3.37
N PRO A 13 0.89 -18.52 -2.61
CA PRO A 13 -0.46 -18.35 -3.15
C PRO A 13 -0.65 -16.89 -3.64
N LEU A 14 -0.05 -16.56 -4.78
CA LEU A 14 -0.03 -15.23 -5.41
C LEU A 14 -1.44 -14.62 -5.53
N ARG A 15 -2.44 -15.45 -5.81
CA ARG A 15 -3.86 -15.04 -5.88
C ARG A 15 -4.38 -14.56 -4.52
N SER A 16 -4.12 -15.29 -3.43
CA SER A 16 -4.51 -14.87 -2.07
C SER A 16 -3.86 -13.55 -1.68
N TYR A 17 -2.57 -13.38 -1.99
CA TYR A 17 -1.89 -12.09 -1.81
C TYR A 17 -2.52 -10.97 -2.65
N GLY A 18 -2.87 -11.26 -3.90
CA GLY A 18 -3.57 -10.34 -4.79
C GLY A 18 -4.91 -9.88 -4.22
N TYR A 19 -5.70 -10.79 -3.62
CA TYR A 19 -6.96 -10.42 -2.95
C TYR A 19 -6.74 -9.54 -1.72
N VAL A 20 -5.73 -9.82 -0.90
CA VAL A 20 -5.40 -8.95 0.25
C VAL A 20 -5.00 -7.55 -0.23
N LEU A 21 -4.15 -7.46 -1.26
CA LEU A 21 -3.78 -6.18 -1.86
C LEU A 21 -5.00 -5.45 -2.46
N LEU A 22 -5.92 -6.18 -3.08
CA LEU A 22 -7.18 -5.63 -3.60
C LEU A 22 -8.05 -5.07 -2.49
N VAL A 23 -8.21 -5.78 -1.36
CA VAL A 23 -8.97 -5.29 -0.20
C VAL A 23 -8.35 -4.00 0.35
N LEU A 24 -7.03 -3.95 0.51
CA LEU A 24 -6.33 -2.73 0.96
C LEU A 24 -6.52 -1.57 -0.02
N LEU A 25 -6.50 -1.84 -1.32
CA LEU A 25 -6.76 -0.85 -2.36
C LEU A 25 -8.21 -0.33 -2.31
N ILE A 26 -9.19 -1.22 -2.12
CA ILE A 26 -10.60 -0.85 -1.97
C ILE A 26 -10.78 0.03 -0.74
N LEU A 27 -10.15 -0.30 0.39
CA LEU A 27 -10.21 0.51 1.60
C LEU A 27 -9.63 1.93 1.37
N PHE A 28 -8.47 2.01 0.72
CA PHE A 28 -7.86 3.31 0.39
C PHE A 28 -8.71 4.12 -0.61
N SER A 29 -9.27 3.46 -1.62
CA SER A 29 -10.13 4.10 -2.62
C SER A 29 -11.45 4.55 -2.03
N GLY A 30 -12.04 3.76 -1.14
CA GLY A 30 -13.24 4.10 -0.38
C GLY A 30 -13.05 5.38 0.44
N ARG A 31 -11.85 5.62 0.99
CA ARG A 31 -11.52 6.90 1.64
C ARG A 31 -11.50 8.09 0.67
N VAL A 32 -10.97 7.92 -0.54
CA VAL A 32 -10.98 9.00 -1.55
C VAL A 32 -12.42 9.30 -1.97
N LEU A 33 -13.23 8.26 -2.18
CA LEU A 33 -14.67 8.41 -2.45
C LEU A 33 -15.41 9.07 -1.29
N ALA A 34 -15.18 8.66 -0.06
CA ALA A 34 -15.81 9.25 1.13
C ALA A 34 -15.46 10.74 1.27
N GLN A 35 -14.19 11.11 1.05
CA GLN A 35 -13.77 12.51 1.04
C GLN A 35 -14.44 13.29 -0.10
N LEU A 36 -14.55 12.70 -1.30
CA LEU A 36 -15.21 13.32 -2.43
C LEU A 36 -16.71 13.51 -2.15
N ILE A 37 -17.41 12.47 -1.68
CA ILE A 37 -18.83 12.57 -1.31
C ILE A 37 -19.03 13.70 -0.29
N GLN A 38 -18.22 13.76 0.78
CA GLN A 38 -18.30 14.84 1.77
C GLN A 38 -18.02 16.25 1.19
N ALA A 39 -17.18 16.36 0.15
CA ALA A 39 -16.88 17.64 -0.48
C ALA A 39 -18.06 18.18 -1.31
N TRP A 40 -18.83 17.31 -1.95
CA TRP A 40 -19.92 17.70 -2.86
C TRP A 40 -21.30 17.61 -2.21
N VAL A 41 -21.52 16.60 -1.37
CA VAL A 41 -22.77 16.30 -0.68
C VAL A 41 -22.45 16.00 0.78
N PRO A 42 -22.40 17.03 1.65
CA PRO A 42 -22.12 16.83 3.06
C PRO A 42 -23.20 15.95 3.71
N VAL A 43 -22.84 14.75 4.14
CA VAL A 43 -23.77 13.80 4.77
C VAL A 43 -23.53 13.72 6.27
N ARG A 44 -24.60 13.58 7.06
CA ARG A 44 -24.52 13.54 8.53
C ARG A 44 -23.94 12.24 9.11
N PHE A 45 -23.94 11.16 8.32
CA PHE A 45 -23.43 9.86 8.76
C PHE A 45 -21.90 9.74 8.71
N LEU A 46 -21.23 10.48 7.79
CA LEU A 46 -19.78 10.49 7.71
C LEU A 46 -19.21 11.67 8.54
N PRO A 47 -17.96 11.54 9.05
CA PRO A 47 -17.24 12.67 9.64
C PRO A 47 -17.20 13.88 8.70
N PRO A 48 -17.18 15.11 9.24
CA PRO A 48 -17.15 16.34 8.45
C PRO A 48 -15.90 16.40 7.56
N PHE A 49 -15.97 17.14 6.45
CA PHE A 49 -14.88 17.24 5.46
C PHE A 49 -13.52 17.57 6.07
N ASP A 50 -13.47 18.46 7.07
CA ASP A 50 -12.23 18.85 7.77
C ASP A 50 -11.55 17.68 8.50
N ALA A 51 -12.31 16.65 8.88
CA ALA A 51 -11.74 15.44 9.46
C ALA A 51 -11.00 14.57 8.42
N TRP A 52 -11.37 14.69 7.13
CA TRP A 52 -10.77 13.96 6.00
C TRP A 52 -9.60 14.70 5.36
N HIS A 53 -9.48 16.00 5.63
CA HIS A 53 -8.48 16.88 5.04
C HIS A 53 -7.72 17.63 6.13
N SER A 54 -6.42 17.37 6.25
CA SER A 54 -5.58 18.04 7.24
C SER A 54 -5.21 19.49 6.89
N GLY A 55 -5.76 20.07 5.82
CA GLY A 55 -5.48 21.45 5.38
C GLY A 55 -4.08 21.71 4.79
N VAL A 56 -3.16 20.74 4.81
CA VAL A 56 -1.74 20.93 4.41
C VAL A 56 -1.56 21.23 2.92
N LEU A 57 -2.38 20.61 2.06
CA LEU A 57 -2.34 20.78 0.62
C LEU A 57 -3.70 21.24 0.09
N PRO A 58 -3.75 22.02 -1.01
CA PRO A 58 -5.00 22.33 -1.69
C PRO A 58 -5.74 21.05 -2.09
N TYR A 59 -7.06 21.03 -1.91
CA TYR A 59 -7.88 19.85 -2.16
C TYR A 59 -7.71 19.25 -3.58
N PRO A 60 -7.67 20.03 -4.68
CA PRO A 60 -7.48 19.47 -6.02
C PRO A 60 -6.13 18.76 -6.21
N ALA A 61 -5.05 19.33 -5.65
CA ALA A 61 -3.72 18.71 -5.70
C ALA A 61 -3.69 17.40 -4.91
N LEU A 62 -4.37 17.38 -3.76
CA LEU A 62 -4.49 16.19 -2.91
C LEU A 62 -5.26 15.06 -3.62
N VAL A 63 -6.37 15.37 -4.30
CA VAL A 63 -7.11 14.39 -5.11
C VAL A 63 -6.25 13.87 -6.27
N LEU A 64 -5.52 14.73 -6.97
CA LEU A 64 -4.65 14.32 -8.08
C LEU A 64 -3.59 13.31 -7.61
N ILE A 65 -2.90 13.60 -6.50
CA ILE A 65 -1.89 12.70 -5.92
C ILE A 65 -2.54 11.36 -5.51
N GLN A 66 -3.73 11.39 -4.91
CA GLN A 66 -4.46 10.19 -4.53
C GLN A 66 -4.82 9.32 -5.75
N LEU A 67 -5.28 9.91 -6.84
CA LEU A 67 -5.58 9.19 -8.08
C LEU A 67 -4.34 8.55 -8.69
N ILE A 68 -3.19 9.24 -8.66
CA ILE A 68 -1.91 8.68 -9.11
C ILE A 68 -1.54 7.46 -8.25
N ILE A 69 -1.63 7.57 -6.92
CA ILE A 69 -1.35 6.46 -6.00
C ILE A 69 -2.28 5.27 -6.26
N ILE A 70 -3.59 5.51 -6.44
CA ILE A 70 -4.58 4.48 -6.75
C ILE A 70 -4.23 3.79 -8.07
N GLY A 71 -3.90 4.55 -9.13
CA GLY A 71 -3.50 3.99 -10.42
C GLY A 71 -2.27 3.10 -10.33
N LEU A 72 -1.26 3.53 -9.57
CA LEU A 72 -0.04 2.73 -9.31
C LEU A 72 -0.37 1.43 -8.55
N CYS A 73 -1.18 1.51 -7.51
CA CYS A 73 -1.60 0.34 -6.72
C CYS A 73 -2.45 -0.62 -7.53
N LEU A 74 -3.40 -0.11 -8.34
CA LEU A 74 -4.24 -0.90 -9.22
C LEU A 74 -3.41 -1.65 -10.26
N GLY A 75 -2.43 -0.96 -10.89
CA GLY A 75 -1.50 -1.60 -11.81
C GLY A 75 -0.65 -2.69 -11.14
N ALA A 76 -0.28 -2.52 -9.87
CA ALA A 76 0.43 -3.53 -9.09
C ALA A 76 -0.47 -4.75 -8.79
N VAL A 77 -1.71 -4.54 -8.33
CA VAL A 77 -2.69 -5.62 -8.09
C VAL A 77 -2.99 -6.38 -9.38
N TRP A 78 -3.21 -5.66 -10.49
CA TRP A 78 -3.49 -6.27 -11.79
C TRP A 78 -2.35 -7.20 -12.22
N LYS A 79 -1.09 -6.76 -12.09
CA LYS A 79 0.07 -7.59 -12.41
C LYS A 79 0.13 -8.85 -11.54
N VAL A 80 -0.19 -8.74 -10.25
CA VAL A 80 -0.24 -9.87 -9.30
C VAL A 80 -1.33 -10.87 -9.68
N LEU A 81 -2.55 -10.38 -9.94
CA LEU A 81 -3.69 -11.23 -10.30
C LEU A 81 -3.54 -11.87 -11.69
N ALA A 82 -2.98 -11.14 -12.65
CA ALA A 82 -2.67 -11.64 -14.00
C ALA A 82 -1.43 -12.55 -14.05
N GLY A 83 -0.76 -12.80 -12.92
CA GLY A 83 0.45 -13.63 -12.85
C GLY A 83 1.66 -13.06 -13.59
N SER A 84 1.60 -11.82 -14.06
CA SER A 84 2.62 -11.17 -14.90
C SER A 84 3.60 -10.31 -14.07
N VAL A 85 3.78 -10.65 -12.79
CA VAL A 85 4.68 -9.91 -11.90
C VAL A 85 6.13 -10.25 -12.22
N VAL A 86 6.86 -9.26 -12.74
CA VAL A 86 8.32 -9.36 -12.86
C VAL A 86 8.92 -9.13 -11.47
N LEU A 87 9.27 -10.22 -10.79
CA LEU A 87 9.82 -10.20 -9.44
C LEU A 87 11.26 -9.64 -9.45
N SER A 88 11.43 -8.38 -9.09
CA SER A 88 12.75 -7.75 -8.98
C SER A 88 13.17 -7.55 -7.51
N PRO A 89 14.34 -8.06 -7.08
CA PRO A 89 14.76 -8.00 -5.68
C PRO A 89 15.22 -6.62 -5.23
N ARG A 90 15.76 -5.82 -6.15
CA ARG A 90 16.10 -4.42 -5.86
C ARG A 90 14.83 -3.63 -5.54
N LYS A 91 13.78 -3.81 -6.37
CA LYS A 91 12.47 -3.17 -6.15
C LYS A 91 11.84 -3.61 -4.84
N GLY A 92 11.80 -4.92 -4.54
CA GLY A 92 11.24 -5.44 -3.28
C GLY A 92 11.91 -4.86 -2.04
N ARG A 93 13.25 -4.81 -2.01
CA ARG A 93 13.99 -4.25 -0.85
C ARG A 93 13.78 -2.74 -0.69
N ILE A 94 13.79 -2.00 -1.79
CA ILE A 94 13.53 -0.55 -1.78
C ILE A 94 12.11 -0.29 -1.27
N LEU A 95 11.10 -1.02 -1.79
CA LEU A 95 9.71 -0.88 -1.35
C LEU A 95 9.52 -1.27 0.11
N LEU A 96 10.20 -2.32 0.59
CA LEU A 96 10.14 -2.69 2.00
C LEU A 96 10.77 -1.62 2.90
N ALA A 97 11.94 -1.09 2.53
CA ALA A 97 12.60 -0.03 3.31
C ALA A 97 11.74 1.24 3.34
N LEU A 98 11.27 1.70 2.17
CA LEU A 98 10.41 2.87 2.05
C LEU A 98 9.07 2.66 2.78
N GLY A 99 8.45 1.50 2.60
CA GLY A 99 7.20 1.14 3.26
C GLY A 99 7.33 1.08 4.78
N LEU A 100 8.46 0.58 5.30
CA LEU A 100 8.72 0.48 6.74
C LEU A 100 8.96 1.86 7.36
N VAL A 101 9.79 2.68 6.72
CA VAL A 101 10.01 4.07 7.15
C VAL A 101 8.69 4.84 7.13
N TYR A 102 7.93 4.72 6.04
CA TYR A 102 6.64 5.39 5.90
C TYR A 102 5.61 4.92 6.93
N PHE A 103 5.51 3.61 7.17
CA PHE A 103 4.66 3.04 8.22
C PHE A 103 5.05 3.57 9.59
N GLY A 104 6.35 3.58 9.93
CA GLY A 104 6.85 4.08 11.21
C GLY A 104 6.51 5.55 11.45
N VAL A 105 6.71 6.40 10.44
CA VAL A 105 6.36 7.83 10.53
C VAL A 105 4.85 8.02 10.70
N MET A 106 4.03 7.30 9.95
CA MET A 106 2.56 7.41 10.08
C MET A 106 2.04 6.84 11.40
N ALA A 107 2.63 5.76 11.90
CA ALA A 107 2.27 5.18 13.19
C ALA A 107 2.64 6.13 14.34
N LEU A 108 3.84 6.72 14.29
CA LEU A 108 4.25 7.74 15.26
C LEU A 108 3.32 8.95 15.20
N ARG A 109 2.99 9.44 14.00
CA ARG A 109 2.05 10.55 13.82
C ARG A 109 0.68 10.23 14.42
N LEU A 110 0.19 9.01 14.23
CA LEU A 110 -1.08 8.57 14.81
C LEU A 110 -1.00 8.52 16.34
N ALA A 111 0.08 7.97 16.89
CA ALA A 111 0.29 7.92 18.33
C ALA A 111 0.32 9.33 18.93
N VAL A 112 1.07 10.26 18.34
CA VAL A 112 1.12 11.67 18.78
C VAL A 112 -0.27 12.33 18.67
N GLY A 113 -1.02 12.07 17.60
CA GLY A 113 -2.37 12.61 17.41
C GLY A 113 -3.45 12.04 18.33
N VAL A 114 -3.20 10.88 18.94
CA VAL A 114 -4.09 10.27 19.94
C VAL A 114 -3.67 10.66 21.36
N PHE A 115 -2.38 10.63 21.67
CA PHE A 115 -1.88 10.76 23.05
C PHE A 115 -1.42 12.17 23.43
N LEU A 116 -0.89 12.98 22.50
CA LEU A 116 -0.20 14.23 22.82
C LEU A 116 -0.91 15.49 22.30
N ALA A 117 -1.48 15.45 21.09
CA ALA A 117 -2.00 16.64 20.43
C ALA A 117 -3.32 16.37 19.68
N PRO A 118 -4.40 16.02 20.40
CA PRO A 118 -5.68 15.69 19.79
C PRO A 118 -6.32 16.84 19.01
N ASP A 119 -6.13 18.09 19.46
CA ASP A 119 -6.79 19.29 18.89
C ASP A 119 -5.94 20.01 17.83
N HIS A 120 -4.73 19.53 17.54
CA HIS A 120 -3.84 20.18 16.57
C HIS A 120 -4.21 19.78 15.14
N PHE A 121 -4.52 20.73 14.25
CA PHE A 121 -4.99 20.46 12.87
C PHE A 121 -4.15 19.44 12.07
N TRP A 122 -2.83 19.40 12.30
CA TRP A 122 -1.93 18.44 11.64
C TRP A 122 -1.90 17.04 12.28
N PHE A 123 -2.07 16.93 13.60
CA PHE A 123 -1.99 15.66 14.36
C PHE A 123 -3.37 15.06 14.65
N GLY A 124 -4.40 15.90 14.78
CA GLY A 124 -5.81 15.54 14.96
C GLY A 124 -6.46 14.95 13.71
N ALA A 125 -5.82 15.04 12.54
CA ALA A 125 -6.25 14.40 11.29
C ALA A 125 -5.99 12.87 11.31
N ARG A 126 -6.61 12.17 12.25
CA ARG A 126 -6.42 10.74 12.53
C ARG A 126 -6.89 9.86 11.38
N LEU A 127 -8.02 10.23 10.76
CA LEU A 127 -8.61 9.49 9.63
C LEU A 127 -7.63 9.38 8.46
N PRO A 128 -7.08 10.48 7.89
CA PRO A 128 -6.03 10.40 6.88
C PRO A 128 -4.85 9.51 7.29
N THR A 129 -4.35 9.65 8.51
CA THR A 129 -3.20 8.88 9.01
C THR A 129 -3.48 7.37 9.05
N LEU A 130 -4.69 6.96 9.46
CA LEU A 130 -5.10 5.54 9.43
C LEU A 130 -5.07 4.97 8.01
N PHE A 131 -5.59 5.69 7.02
CA PHE A 131 -5.55 5.23 5.63
C PHE A 131 -4.14 5.24 5.03
N HIS A 132 -3.25 6.11 5.52
CA HIS A 132 -1.82 6.04 5.17
C HIS A 132 -1.15 4.78 5.75
N LEU A 133 -1.58 4.28 6.92
CA LEU A 133 -1.13 2.97 7.42
C LEU A 133 -1.63 1.81 6.55
N VAL A 134 -2.86 1.87 6.04
CA VAL A 134 -3.39 0.90 5.06
C VAL A 134 -2.55 0.90 3.78
N LEU A 135 -2.24 2.08 3.25
CA LEU A 135 -1.35 2.23 2.09
C LEU A 135 0.07 1.72 2.39
N ALA A 136 0.61 2.01 3.57
CA ALA A 136 1.91 1.51 3.99
C ALA A 136 1.93 -0.03 4.08
N ALA A 137 0.88 -0.62 4.63
CA ALA A 137 0.70 -2.08 4.68
C ALA A 137 0.63 -2.68 3.26
N PHE A 138 -0.04 -2.02 2.32
CA PHE A 138 -0.06 -2.41 0.91
C PHE A 138 1.37 -2.46 0.33
N VAL A 139 2.15 -1.39 0.52
CA VAL A 139 3.53 -1.30 0.01
C VAL A 139 4.43 -2.36 0.65
N LEU A 140 4.31 -2.58 1.95
CA LEU A 140 5.05 -3.60 2.68
C LEU A 140 4.70 -5.02 2.21
N LEU A 141 3.42 -5.32 2.04
CA LEU A 141 2.96 -6.62 1.57
C LEU A 141 3.43 -6.91 0.14
N TYR A 142 3.32 -5.91 -0.74
CA TYR A 142 3.80 -5.98 -2.11
C TYR A 142 5.33 -6.13 -2.17
N GLY A 143 6.08 -5.41 -1.33
CA GLY A 143 7.53 -5.56 -1.19
C GLY A 143 7.93 -6.94 -0.68
N ARG A 144 7.21 -7.48 0.31
CA ARG A 144 7.44 -8.83 0.85
C ARG A 144 7.21 -9.91 -0.21
N LEU A 145 6.18 -9.79 -1.03
CA LEU A 145 5.94 -10.69 -2.16
C LEU A 145 7.15 -10.73 -3.11
N HIS A 146 7.70 -9.55 -3.44
CA HIS A 146 8.90 -9.44 -4.28
C HIS A 146 10.16 -10.06 -3.65
N SER A 147 10.31 -10.00 -2.33
CA SER A 147 11.47 -10.55 -1.62
C SER A 147 11.37 -12.04 -1.34
N ALA A 148 10.19 -12.55 -1.02
CA ALA A 148 9.97 -13.95 -0.63
C ALA A 148 10.26 -14.92 -1.79
N CYS A 149 9.77 -14.63 -3.00
CA CYS A 149 10.02 -15.49 -4.18
C CYS A 149 11.50 -15.61 -4.58
N ARG A 150 12.36 -14.65 -4.19
CA ARG A 150 13.81 -14.77 -4.44
C ARG A 150 14.49 -15.71 -3.44
N ARG A 151 14.04 -15.72 -2.19
CA ARG A 151 14.66 -16.53 -1.14
C ARG A 151 14.60 -18.01 -1.49
N GLU A 152 13.41 -18.47 -1.92
CA GLU A 152 13.18 -19.84 -2.42
C GLU A 152 14.11 -20.20 -3.60
N ARG A 153 14.29 -19.29 -4.58
CA ARG A 153 15.17 -19.54 -5.74
C ARG A 153 16.65 -19.65 -5.36
N THR A 154 17.08 -18.88 -4.35
CA THR A 154 18.49 -18.84 -3.92
C THR A 154 18.85 -20.06 -3.08
N GLU A 155 17.94 -20.50 -2.20
CA GLU A 155 18.13 -21.68 -1.35
C GLU A 155 18.20 -22.96 -2.22
N ARG A 156 17.29 -23.11 -3.20
CA ARG A 156 17.31 -24.27 -4.12
C ARG A 156 18.53 -24.33 -5.04
N SER A 157 19.06 -23.19 -5.46
CA SER A 157 20.31 -23.15 -6.24
C SER A 157 21.53 -23.54 -5.41
N ARG A 158 21.48 -23.47 -4.08
CA ARG A 158 22.55 -23.95 -3.20
C ARG A 158 22.44 -25.45 -2.96
N GLU A 159 21.21 -25.96 -2.80
CA GLU A 159 20.95 -27.39 -2.60
C GLU A 159 21.26 -28.23 -3.83
N GLY A 160 21.01 -27.73 -5.05
CA GLY A 160 21.32 -28.46 -6.29
C GLY A 160 22.80 -28.43 -6.71
N VAL A 161 23.67 -27.79 -5.94
CA VAL A 161 25.13 -27.72 -6.18
C VAL A 161 25.90 -28.62 -5.19
N LEU A 162 25.22 -29.15 -4.17
CA LEU A 162 25.73 -30.13 -3.21
C LEU A 162 25.28 -31.54 -3.61
#